data_AF-A0A7J0F2W6-F1
#
_entry.id   AF-A0A7J0F2W6-F1
#
_cell.length_a   1.000
_cell.length_b   1.000
_cell.length_c   1.000
_cell.angle_alpha   90.00
_cell.angle_beta   90.00
_cell.angle_gamma   90.00
#
_symmetry.space_group_name_H-M   'P 1'
#
loop_
_entity.id
_entity.type
_entity.pdbx_description
1 polymer ?
#
loop_
_entity_poly.entity_id
_entity_poly.type
_entity_poly.pdbx_seq_one_letter_code
_entity_poly.pdbx_strand_id
1 'polypeptide(L)'
;MNRPREGEGYLAKMTRHRDKSTTYKIRDLDARIDAINTSTSATVTMDAFIKETKLPFTKRVIRAKVFSRFKLPTQLGIYEEKTNPMDHLDSYKNLMSLQGYSNEVMCKAFSTTLKCLARSWFRKLPLGTIDWFGDLSRLFVANFMNSRVRPNNASHLFTMHQKETESLKYYVKRFNQAILELEDPSDKVVIMAMMEGLCPGPLFDSLSKNVPKTLSTLQSKADKYIVAEELAEAKQKRRGRDNHKRKELDTRQDDYKNEIKRSDRFWAEK
;
A
#
# COMPACT_ATOMS: atom_id res chain seq x y z
N MET A 1 -37.26 57.54 62.46
CA MET A 1 -36.27 57.76 61.38
C MET A 1 -35.01 56.98 61.70
N ASN A 2 -34.71 55.92 60.95
CA ASN A 2 -33.34 55.50 60.63
C ASN A 2 -33.39 54.48 59.49
N ARG A 3 -32.74 54.83 58.37
CA ARG A 3 -32.71 54.07 57.10
C ARG A 3 -31.84 52.82 57.24
N PRO A 4 -32.16 51.70 56.56
CA PRO A 4 -31.22 50.59 56.41
C PRO A 4 -30.08 51.00 55.46
N ARG A 5 -28.85 50.59 55.81
CA ARG A 5 -27.59 50.90 55.09
C ARG A 5 -27.57 50.23 53.71
N GLU A 6 -27.42 51.01 52.66
CA GLU A 6 -27.34 50.57 51.26
C GLU A 6 -26.07 49.77 50.91
N GLY A 7 -25.18 49.45 51.87
CA GLY A 7 -23.90 48.78 51.61
C GLY A 7 -23.93 47.25 51.50
N GLU A 8 -24.92 46.58 52.11
CA GLU A 8 -24.94 45.10 52.16
C GLU A 8 -25.47 44.46 50.87
N GLY A 9 -26.30 45.19 50.11
CA GLY A 9 -26.86 44.71 48.84
C GLY A 9 -25.83 44.61 47.71
N TYR A 10 -24.77 45.42 47.73
CA TYR A 10 -23.75 45.42 46.66
C TYR A 10 -22.76 44.26 46.79
N LEU A 11 -22.33 43.93 48.01
CA LEU A 11 -21.46 42.78 48.28
C LEU A 11 -22.16 41.44 48.01
N ALA A 12 -23.45 41.32 48.35
CA ALA A 12 -24.27 40.14 48.05
C ALA A 12 -24.51 39.96 46.53
N LYS A 13 -24.61 41.06 45.76
CA LYS A 13 -24.71 41.01 44.29
C LYS A 13 -23.39 40.63 43.64
N MET A 14 -22.27 41.17 44.10
CA MET A 14 -20.93 40.83 43.57
C MET A 14 -20.54 39.37 43.84
N THR A 15 -20.85 38.85 45.04
CA THR A 15 -20.60 37.44 45.40
C THR A 15 -21.48 36.48 44.58
N ARG A 16 -22.79 36.76 44.43
CA ARG A 16 -23.68 35.98 43.54
C ARG A 16 -23.25 36.01 42.07
N HIS A 17 -22.77 37.15 41.58
CA HIS A 17 -22.34 37.27 40.18
C HIS A 17 -21.02 36.53 39.92
N ARG A 18 -20.11 36.53 40.91
CA ARG A 18 -18.85 35.77 40.88
C ARG A 18 -19.10 34.26 40.94
N ASP A 19 -20.05 33.83 41.78
CA ASP A 19 -20.45 32.43 41.89
C ASP A 19 -21.09 31.91 40.60
N LYS A 20 -22.08 32.65 40.05
CA LYS A 20 -22.69 32.33 38.75
C LYS A 20 -21.67 32.28 37.61
N SER A 21 -20.74 33.25 37.55
CA SER A 21 -19.67 33.26 36.54
C SER A 21 -18.76 32.03 36.66
N THR A 22 -18.54 31.55 37.88
CA THR A 22 -17.75 30.35 38.14
C THR A 22 -18.52 29.09 37.72
N THR A 23 -19.83 29.02 38.00
CA THR A 23 -20.70 27.91 37.56
C THR A 23 -20.77 27.80 36.02
N TYR A 24 -20.86 28.93 35.31
CA TYR A 24 -20.86 28.94 33.84
C TYR A 24 -19.54 28.45 33.26
N LYS A 25 -18.40 28.84 33.87
CA LYS A 25 -17.08 28.36 33.45
C LYS A 25 -16.89 26.86 33.71
N ILE A 26 -17.42 26.34 34.82
CA ILE A 26 -17.37 24.90 35.11
C ILE A 26 -18.19 24.12 34.08
N ARG A 27 -19.42 24.57 33.78
CA ARG A 27 -20.26 23.93 32.74
C ARG A 27 -19.64 23.99 31.34
N ASP A 28 -18.99 25.09 30.98
CA ASP A 28 -18.28 25.21 29.70
C ASP A 28 -17.07 24.27 29.64
N LEU A 29 -16.33 24.13 30.74
CA LEU A 29 -15.24 23.16 30.83
C LEU A 29 -15.72 21.71 30.76
N ASP A 30 -16.82 21.35 31.43
CA ASP A 30 -17.43 20.03 31.32
C ASP A 30 -17.92 19.74 29.90
N ALA A 31 -18.61 20.71 29.26
CA ALA A 31 -19.04 20.57 27.88
C ALA A 31 -17.87 20.43 26.90
N ARG A 32 -16.74 21.10 27.15
CA ARG A 32 -15.51 20.95 26.36
C ARG A 32 -14.83 19.60 26.60
N ILE A 33 -14.86 19.07 27.82
CA ILE A 33 -14.38 17.72 28.14
C ILE A 33 -15.22 16.67 27.40
N ASP A 34 -16.55 16.83 27.40
CA ASP A 34 -17.47 15.93 26.69
C ASP A 34 -17.34 16.05 25.17
N ALA A 35 -17.11 17.26 24.63
CA ALA A 35 -16.83 17.49 23.22
C ALA A 35 -15.50 16.86 22.76
N ILE A 36 -14.47 16.89 23.62
CA ILE A 36 -13.21 16.20 23.38
C ILE A 36 -13.44 14.68 23.39
N ASN A 37 -14.17 14.14 24.37
CA ASN A 37 -14.48 12.72 24.46
C ASN A 37 -15.29 12.21 23.24
N THR A 38 -16.23 13.01 22.73
CA THR A 38 -17.07 12.65 21.56
C THR A 38 -16.36 12.82 20.22
N SER A 39 -15.40 13.74 20.09
CA SER A 39 -14.59 13.90 18.87
C SER A 39 -13.47 12.85 18.71
N THR A 40 -13.33 11.92 19.66
CA THR A 40 -12.22 10.97 19.70
C THR A 40 -12.48 9.71 18.87
N SER A 41 -12.55 9.85 17.55
CA SER A 41 -12.69 8.73 16.59
C SER A 41 -11.44 7.81 16.53
N ALA A 42 -10.33 8.18 17.18
CA ALA A 42 -9.08 7.39 17.18
C ALA A 42 -8.77 6.62 18.48
N THR A 43 -9.20 7.08 19.67
CA THR A 43 -8.91 6.38 20.95
C THR A 43 -9.75 5.13 21.14
N VAL A 44 -10.94 5.10 20.52
CA VAL A 44 -11.80 3.91 20.50
C VAL A 44 -11.10 2.72 19.85
N THR A 45 -10.07 2.91 19.03
CA THR A 45 -9.43 1.80 18.28
C THR A 45 -8.45 0.96 19.10
N MET A 46 -7.53 1.52 19.90
CA MET A 46 -6.52 0.70 20.60
C MET A 46 -7.10 -0.03 21.81
N ASP A 47 -7.90 0.65 22.64
CA ASP A 47 -8.49 0.02 23.82
C ASP A 47 -9.60 -0.98 23.45
N ALA A 48 -10.38 -0.73 22.39
CA ALA A 48 -11.30 -1.76 21.86
C ALA A 48 -10.52 -2.94 21.25
N PHE A 49 -9.46 -2.67 20.46
CA PHE A 49 -8.62 -3.72 19.88
C PHE A 49 -8.00 -4.63 20.96
N ILE A 50 -7.51 -4.07 22.07
CA ILE A 50 -6.93 -4.83 23.19
C ILE A 50 -7.99 -5.61 23.98
N LYS A 51 -9.21 -5.06 24.12
CA LYS A 51 -10.27 -5.67 24.92
C LYS A 51 -11.00 -6.80 24.18
N GLU A 52 -10.99 -6.78 22.85
CA GLU A 52 -11.77 -7.68 21.99
C GLU A 52 -10.98 -8.88 21.45
N THR A 53 -9.64 -8.90 21.60
CA THR A 53 -8.79 -9.99 21.10
C THR A 53 -7.99 -10.67 22.21
N LYS A 54 -7.95 -12.01 22.19
CA LYS A 54 -7.04 -12.83 23.01
C LYS A 54 -5.61 -12.63 22.49
N LEU A 55 -4.98 -11.50 22.87
CA LEU A 55 -3.62 -11.17 22.46
C LEU A 55 -2.60 -11.99 23.26
N PRO A 56 -1.43 -12.33 22.69
CA PRO A 56 -0.38 -13.13 23.33
C PRO A 56 0.38 -12.39 24.45
N PHE A 57 -0.23 -11.36 25.03
CA PHE A 57 0.34 -10.50 26.04
C PHE A 57 0.10 -11.04 27.46
N THR A 58 1.03 -10.77 28.38
CA THR A 58 0.78 -10.99 29.81
C THR A 58 -0.24 -9.99 30.36
N LYS A 59 -0.82 -10.31 31.53
CA LYS A 59 -1.73 -9.39 32.24
C LYS A 59 -1.09 -8.02 32.49
N ARG A 60 0.24 -7.96 32.68
CA ARG A 60 0.98 -6.71 32.87
C ARG A 60 0.87 -5.83 31.64
N VAL A 61 1.22 -6.37 30.47
CA VAL A 61 1.14 -5.64 29.20
C VAL A 61 -0.30 -5.23 28.91
N ILE A 62 -1.28 -6.14 29.05
CA ILE A 62 -2.71 -5.84 28.83
C ILE A 62 -3.19 -4.67 29.70
N ARG A 63 -2.80 -4.62 30.97
CA ARG A 63 -3.22 -3.58 31.93
C ARG A 63 -2.50 -2.24 31.76
N ALA A 64 -1.37 -2.21 31.07
CA ALA A 64 -0.63 -0.98 30.87
C ALA A 64 -1.49 0.05 30.12
N LYS A 65 -1.67 1.24 30.69
CA LYS A 65 -2.46 2.29 30.05
C LYS A 65 -1.67 2.89 28.90
N VAL A 66 -2.26 2.92 27.71
CA VAL A 66 -1.75 3.72 26.60
C VAL A 66 -2.38 5.10 26.75
N PHE A 67 -1.57 6.14 26.99
CA PHE A 67 -2.10 7.49 27.19
C PHE A 67 -2.85 7.97 25.94
N SER A 68 -3.94 8.71 26.13
CA SER A 68 -4.84 9.20 25.06
C SER A 68 -4.16 10.09 24.01
N ARG A 69 -2.96 10.62 24.30
CA ARG A 69 -2.14 11.40 23.36
C ARG A 69 -1.15 10.55 22.56
N PHE A 70 -1.16 9.23 22.73
CA PHE A 70 -0.30 8.33 21.98
C PHE A 70 -0.62 8.43 20.49
N LYS A 71 0.39 8.79 19.70
CA LYS A 71 0.34 8.69 18.25
C LYS A 71 1.51 7.83 17.84
N LEU A 72 1.23 6.76 17.09
CA LEU A 72 2.28 6.02 16.45
C LEU A 72 3.03 6.99 15.52
N PRO A 73 4.36 7.12 15.63
CA PRO A 73 5.14 7.94 14.72
C PRO A 73 4.79 7.62 13.27
N THR A 74 4.47 8.63 12.45
CA THR A 74 4.05 8.44 11.05
C THR A 74 5.15 7.84 10.18
N GLN A 75 6.40 7.94 10.63
CA GLN A 75 7.58 7.32 10.05
C GLN A 75 7.61 5.79 10.23
N LEU A 76 6.82 5.26 11.17
CA LEU A 76 6.68 3.81 11.34
C LEU A 76 5.72 3.29 10.28
N GLY A 77 6.30 2.66 9.26
CA GLY A 77 5.56 1.90 8.27
C GLY A 77 4.90 0.65 8.86
N ILE A 78 3.97 0.08 8.10
CA ILE A 78 3.35 -1.20 8.39
C ILE A 78 4.28 -2.31 7.92
N TYR A 79 4.46 -3.35 8.73
CA TYR A 79 5.20 -4.54 8.33
C TYR A 79 4.35 -5.42 7.41
N GLU A 80 4.68 -5.41 6.11
CA GLU A 80 4.05 -6.19 5.05
C GLU A 80 5.01 -7.24 4.45
N GLU A 81 5.96 -7.74 5.26
CA GLU A 81 6.89 -8.84 4.92
C GLU A 81 7.91 -8.54 3.80
N LYS A 82 7.88 -7.34 3.22
CA LYS A 82 8.81 -6.89 2.17
C LYS A 82 10.08 -6.23 2.70
N THR A 83 10.08 -5.84 3.97
CA THR A 83 11.21 -5.17 4.62
C THR A 83 11.97 -6.15 5.51
N ASN A 84 13.27 -5.94 5.65
CA ASN A 84 14.08 -6.70 6.59
C ASN A 84 13.47 -6.58 8.01
N PRO A 85 13.16 -7.71 8.67
CA PRO A 85 12.58 -7.71 10.02
C PRO A 85 13.44 -6.96 11.04
N MET A 86 14.77 -7.03 10.92
CA MET A 86 15.69 -6.31 11.80
C MET A 86 15.60 -4.81 11.59
N ASP A 87 15.65 -4.34 10.33
CA ASP A 87 15.59 -2.91 10.02
C ASP A 87 14.26 -2.30 10.49
N HIS A 88 13.15 -3.04 10.34
CA HIS A 88 11.84 -2.63 10.86
C HIS A 88 11.86 -2.56 12.39
N LEU A 89 12.41 -3.59 13.04
CA LEU A 89 12.47 -3.67 14.50
C LEU A 89 13.35 -2.57 15.10
N ASP A 90 14.52 -2.31 14.51
CA ASP A 90 15.45 -1.28 14.96
C ASP A 90 14.87 0.11 14.77
N SER A 91 14.28 0.39 13.61
CA SER A 91 13.58 1.65 13.35
C SER A 91 12.45 1.88 14.36
N TYR A 92 11.66 0.84 14.64
CA TYR A 92 10.61 0.87 15.64
C TYR A 92 11.14 1.14 17.04
N LYS A 93 12.12 0.35 17.48
CA LYS A 93 12.70 0.43 18.81
C LYS A 93 13.34 1.79 19.05
N ASN A 94 14.09 2.32 18.09
CA ASN A 94 14.75 3.61 18.19
C ASN A 94 13.74 4.75 18.35
N LEU A 95 12.71 4.79 17.51
CA LEU A 95 11.69 5.84 17.57
C LEU A 95 10.86 5.80 18.85
N MET A 96 10.46 4.60 19.28
CA MET A 96 9.64 4.44 20.48
C MET A 96 10.44 4.71 21.77
N SER A 97 11.71 4.30 21.80
CA SER A 97 12.60 4.57 22.94
C SER A 97 12.95 6.05 23.04
N LEU A 98 13.18 6.72 21.91
CA LEU A 98 13.44 8.17 21.86
C LEU A 98 12.28 8.98 22.43
N GLN A 99 11.03 8.51 22.25
CA GLN A 99 9.83 9.13 22.82
C GLN A 99 9.57 8.71 24.28
N GLY A 100 10.41 7.87 24.88
CA GLY A 100 10.32 7.47 26.28
C GLY A 100 9.15 6.54 26.60
N TYR A 101 8.64 5.78 25.62
CA TYR A 101 7.55 4.84 25.88
C TYR A 101 8.01 3.60 26.64
N SER A 102 7.13 3.07 27.49
CA SER A 102 7.40 1.84 28.22
C SER A 102 7.35 0.61 27.30
N ASN A 103 7.98 -0.48 27.74
CA ASN A 103 7.99 -1.76 27.03
C ASN A 103 6.57 -2.27 26.72
N GLU A 104 5.62 -2.08 27.62
CA GLU A 104 4.24 -2.51 27.45
C GLU A 104 3.51 -1.72 26.36
N VAL A 105 3.73 -0.40 26.31
CA VAL A 105 3.19 0.47 25.26
C VAL A 105 3.82 0.11 23.91
N MET A 106 5.13 -0.17 23.89
CA MET A 106 5.83 -0.66 22.70
C MET A 106 5.24 -1.98 22.20
N CYS A 107 4.97 -2.96 23.07
CA CYS A 107 4.32 -4.21 22.67
C CYS A 107 2.97 -3.97 21.99
N LYS A 108 2.11 -3.16 22.62
CA LYS A 108 0.78 -2.86 22.10
C LYS A 108 0.86 -2.14 20.76
N ALA A 109 1.67 -1.10 20.67
CA ALA A 109 1.81 -0.31 19.46
C ALA A 109 2.43 -1.13 18.32
N PHE A 110 3.43 -1.97 18.59
CA PHE A 110 4.03 -2.85 17.58
C PHE A 110 3.00 -3.82 17.00
N SER A 111 2.08 -4.36 17.81
CA SER A 111 1.03 -5.25 17.29
C SER A 111 0.13 -4.59 16.24
N THR A 112 0.00 -3.26 16.28
CA THR A 112 -0.79 -2.49 15.30
C THR A 112 -0.06 -2.27 13.97
N THR A 113 1.28 -2.37 13.96
CA THR A 113 2.10 -2.26 12.73
C THR A 113 2.09 -3.54 11.91
N LEU A 114 1.57 -4.65 12.45
CA LEU A 114 1.54 -5.95 11.76
C LEU A 114 0.31 -6.08 10.84
N LYS A 115 0.54 -6.53 9.61
CA LYS A 115 -0.51 -6.93 8.64
C LYS A 115 -0.34 -8.39 8.19
N CYS A 116 -1.33 -8.89 7.45
CA CYS A 116 -1.27 -10.16 6.72
C CYS A 116 -0.69 -11.34 7.54
N LEU A 117 0.38 -11.99 7.08
CA LEU A 117 0.93 -13.18 7.76
C LEU A 117 1.55 -12.80 9.09
N ALA A 118 2.14 -11.61 9.22
CA ALA A 118 2.65 -11.11 10.50
C ALA A 118 1.56 -10.94 11.55
N ARG A 119 0.39 -10.41 11.17
CA ARG A 119 -0.78 -10.34 12.07
C ARG A 119 -1.31 -11.72 12.41
N SER A 120 -1.37 -12.62 11.42
CA SER A 120 -1.84 -14.00 11.61
C SER A 120 -0.93 -14.78 12.56
N TRP A 121 0.39 -14.68 12.37
CA TRP A 121 1.41 -15.23 13.26
C TRP A 121 1.24 -14.72 14.69
N PHE A 122 1.14 -13.40 14.86
CA PHE A 122 1.03 -12.80 16.18
C PHE A 122 -0.20 -13.31 16.95
N ARG A 123 -1.34 -13.52 16.26
CA ARG A 123 -2.55 -14.08 16.87
C ARG A 123 -2.45 -15.58 17.23
N LYS A 124 -1.51 -16.32 16.63
CA LYS A 124 -1.28 -17.74 16.91
C LYS A 124 -0.35 -17.99 18.10
N LEU A 125 0.35 -16.96 18.58
CA LEU A 125 1.22 -17.09 19.74
C LEU A 125 0.40 -17.46 21.00
N PRO A 126 0.93 -18.31 21.91
CA PRO A 126 0.24 -18.64 23.14
C PRO A 126 0.00 -17.40 24.02
N LEU A 127 -1.10 -17.39 24.76
CA LEU A 127 -1.45 -16.29 25.66
C LEU A 127 -0.40 -16.12 26.75
N GLY A 128 -0.10 -14.87 27.11
CA GLY A 128 0.89 -14.56 28.14
C GLY A 128 2.34 -14.85 27.76
N THR A 129 2.65 -15.07 26.47
CA THR A 129 4.01 -15.35 26.01
C THR A 129 4.86 -14.07 25.95
N ILE A 130 4.23 -12.91 25.77
CA ILE A 130 4.93 -11.63 25.61
C ILE A 130 4.73 -10.79 26.87
N ASP A 131 5.80 -10.65 27.65
CA ASP A 131 5.80 -9.90 28.90
C ASP A 131 6.42 -8.50 28.73
N TRP A 132 7.35 -8.34 27.78
CA TRP A 132 8.00 -7.07 27.45
C TRP A 132 8.44 -7.04 25.99
N PHE A 133 8.89 -5.87 25.51
CA PHE A 133 9.22 -5.69 24.09
C PHE A 133 10.35 -6.60 23.62
N GLY A 134 11.27 -7.00 24.51
CA GLY A 134 12.32 -7.96 24.21
C GLY A 134 11.78 -9.33 23.80
N ASP A 135 10.73 -9.84 24.45
CA ASP A 135 10.11 -11.12 24.08
C ASP A 135 9.50 -11.05 22.69
N LEU A 136 8.73 -9.98 22.43
CA LEU A 136 8.10 -9.74 21.13
C LEU A 136 9.15 -9.62 20.03
N SER A 137 10.21 -8.85 20.27
CA SER A 137 11.35 -8.67 19.37
C SER A 137 11.99 -10.00 19.00
N ARG A 138 12.31 -10.81 20.02
CA ARG A 138 12.95 -12.12 19.83
C ARG A 138 12.06 -13.08 19.04
N LEU A 139 10.77 -13.15 19.36
CA LEU A 139 9.82 -14.01 18.66
C LEU A 139 9.60 -13.56 17.22
N PHE A 140 9.49 -12.25 17.00
CA PHE A 140 9.33 -11.66 15.67
C PHE A 140 10.55 -11.97 14.80
N VAL A 141 11.75 -11.70 15.30
CA VAL A 141 13.01 -12.02 14.62
C VAL A 141 13.12 -13.54 14.40
N ALA A 142 12.88 -14.39 15.39
CA ALA A 142 12.95 -15.84 15.19
C ALA A 142 11.99 -16.36 14.10
N ASN A 143 10.79 -15.78 14.00
CA ASN A 143 9.80 -16.16 13.00
C ASN A 143 10.13 -15.61 11.61
N PHE A 144 10.57 -14.35 11.54
CA PHE A 144 10.71 -13.63 10.26
C PHE A 144 12.15 -13.53 9.72
N MET A 145 13.19 -13.78 10.53
CA MET A 145 14.58 -13.82 10.05
C MET A 145 14.85 -15.02 9.15
N ASN A 146 14.22 -16.16 9.46
CA ASN A 146 14.31 -17.38 8.67
C ASN A 146 13.24 -17.44 7.57
N SER A 147 12.14 -16.68 7.72
CA SER A 147 11.36 -16.23 6.56
C SER A 147 12.14 -15.10 5.89
N ARG A 148 13.32 -15.44 5.36
CA ARG A 148 13.81 -14.67 4.22
C ARG A 148 12.58 -14.50 3.32
N VAL A 149 12.30 -13.27 2.87
CA VAL A 149 12.12 -13.12 1.43
C VAL A 149 13.34 -13.84 0.89
N ARG A 150 13.20 -15.15 0.64
CA ARG A 150 14.32 -15.96 0.18
C ARG A 150 14.81 -15.14 -0.99
N PRO A 151 16.08 -14.67 -1.02
CA PRO A 151 16.60 -14.11 -2.25
C PRO A 151 16.18 -15.14 -3.27
N ASN A 152 15.32 -14.72 -4.21
CA ASN A 152 14.62 -15.68 -5.04
C ASN A 152 15.75 -16.56 -5.58
N ASN A 153 15.72 -17.87 -5.35
CA ASN A 153 16.82 -18.66 -5.87
C ASN A 153 16.74 -18.53 -7.39
N ALA A 154 17.86 -18.65 -8.09
CA ALA A 154 17.84 -18.40 -9.54
C ALA A 154 16.82 -19.31 -10.29
N SER A 155 16.38 -20.42 -9.67
CA SER A 155 15.24 -21.23 -10.13
C SER A 155 13.90 -20.50 -10.22
N HIS A 156 13.64 -19.46 -9.43
CA HIS A 156 12.42 -18.66 -9.56
C HIS A 156 12.34 -17.98 -10.94
N LEU A 157 13.47 -17.55 -11.51
CA LEU A 157 13.48 -16.97 -12.85
C LEU A 157 12.96 -17.94 -13.91
N PHE A 158 13.19 -19.24 -13.76
CA PHE A 158 12.66 -20.27 -14.68
C PHE A 158 11.15 -20.47 -14.56
N THR A 159 10.50 -19.91 -13.54
CA THR A 159 9.03 -19.91 -13.44
C THR A 159 8.40 -18.70 -14.14
N MET A 160 9.21 -17.69 -14.47
CA MET A 160 8.78 -16.44 -15.07
C MET A 160 8.60 -16.62 -16.58
N HIS A 161 7.44 -17.11 -16.99
CA HIS A 161 7.09 -17.24 -18.40
C HIS A 161 6.38 -15.97 -18.89
N GLN A 162 6.69 -15.56 -20.11
CA GLN A 162 5.90 -14.62 -20.88
C GLN A 162 4.55 -15.27 -21.19
N LYS A 163 3.47 -14.54 -20.97
CA LYS A 163 2.12 -15.00 -21.34
C LYS A 163 1.87 -14.69 -22.81
N GLU A 164 1.07 -15.51 -23.50
CA GLU A 164 0.73 -15.30 -24.92
C GLU A 164 0.15 -13.92 -25.22
N THR A 165 -0.61 -13.34 -24.29
CA THR A 165 -1.21 -12.01 -24.42
C THR A 165 -0.37 -10.88 -23.82
N GLU A 166 0.80 -11.18 -23.27
CA GLU A 166 1.66 -10.22 -22.59
C GLU A 166 2.70 -9.66 -23.56
N SER A 167 2.75 -8.33 -23.67
CA SER A 167 3.76 -7.67 -24.50
C SER A 167 5.16 -7.87 -23.94
N LEU A 168 6.15 -7.83 -24.81
CA LEU A 168 7.54 -8.07 -24.46
C LEU A 168 8.01 -7.09 -23.36
N LYS A 169 7.56 -5.84 -23.43
CA LYS A 169 7.87 -4.80 -22.44
C LYS A 169 7.42 -5.18 -21.02
N TYR A 170 6.20 -5.69 -20.88
CA TYR A 170 5.67 -6.06 -19.57
C TYR A 170 6.39 -7.29 -19.02
N TYR A 171 6.62 -8.28 -19.87
CA TYR A 171 7.39 -9.46 -19.49
C TYR A 171 8.80 -9.10 -19.01
N VAL A 172 9.58 -8.37 -19.82
CA VAL A 172 10.95 -7.95 -19.49
C VAL A 172 10.97 -7.11 -18.20
N LYS A 173 9.98 -6.22 -18.00
CA LYS A 173 9.86 -5.44 -16.76
C LYS A 173 9.69 -6.35 -15.53
N ARG A 174 8.77 -7.32 -15.59
CA ARG A 174 8.57 -8.28 -14.48
C ARG A 174 9.81 -9.13 -14.24
N PHE A 175 10.45 -9.60 -15.31
CA PHE A 175 11.65 -10.42 -15.23
C PHE A 175 12.82 -9.64 -14.60
N ASN A 176 13.04 -8.39 -15.03
CA ASN A 176 14.06 -7.51 -14.43
C ASN A 176 13.79 -7.22 -12.96
N GLN A 177 12.52 -7.06 -12.56
CA GLN A 177 12.17 -6.91 -11.15
C GLN A 177 12.58 -8.14 -10.33
N ALA A 178 12.37 -9.35 -10.86
CA ALA A 178 12.78 -10.59 -10.20
C ALA A 178 14.30 -10.74 -10.10
N ILE A 179 15.07 -10.22 -11.07
CA ILE A 179 16.56 -10.19 -10.99
C ILE A 179 17.03 -9.32 -9.82
N LEU A 180 16.37 -8.18 -9.55
CA LEU A 180 16.74 -7.28 -8.45
C LEU A 180 16.53 -7.90 -7.06
N GLU A 181 15.77 -8.99 -6.97
CA GLU A 181 15.52 -9.74 -5.74
C GLU A 181 16.56 -10.86 -5.50
N LEU A 182 17.55 -11.01 -6.40
CA LEU A 182 18.61 -12.01 -6.31
C LEU A 182 19.84 -11.46 -5.58
N GLU A 183 20.39 -12.25 -4.66
CA GLU A 183 21.68 -12.01 -4.00
C GLU A 183 22.76 -12.61 -4.91
N ASP A 184 23.36 -11.80 -5.79
CA ASP A 184 24.37 -12.18 -6.81
C ASP A 184 23.84 -13.01 -8.02
N PRO A 185 23.15 -12.36 -8.98
CA PRO A 185 22.64 -13.05 -10.16
C PRO A 185 23.77 -13.45 -11.14
N SER A 186 23.94 -14.75 -11.38
CA SER A 186 24.82 -15.23 -12.45
C SER A 186 24.25 -14.88 -13.83
N ASP A 187 24.97 -14.09 -14.63
CA ASP A 187 24.62 -13.73 -16.01
C ASP A 187 24.14 -14.93 -16.82
N LYS A 188 24.88 -16.05 -16.75
CA LYS A 188 24.55 -17.28 -17.47
C LYS A 188 23.18 -17.82 -17.07
N VAL A 189 22.87 -17.87 -15.78
CA VAL A 189 21.62 -18.42 -15.28
C VAL A 189 20.43 -17.53 -15.66
N VAL A 190 20.60 -16.21 -15.54
CA VAL A 190 19.57 -15.25 -15.92
C VAL A 190 19.28 -15.30 -17.43
N ILE A 191 20.33 -15.39 -18.27
CA ILE A 191 20.17 -15.50 -19.72
C ILE A 191 19.41 -16.78 -20.09
N MET A 192 19.78 -17.93 -19.50
CA MET A 192 19.07 -19.19 -19.73
C MET A 192 17.61 -19.11 -19.29
N ALA A 193 17.33 -18.56 -18.10
CA ALA A 193 15.98 -18.43 -17.60
C ALA A 193 15.11 -17.49 -18.45
N MET A 194 15.66 -16.38 -18.97
CA MET A 194 14.92 -15.50 -19.86
C MET A 194 14.60 -16.19 -21.19
N MET A 195 15.55 -16.94 -21.75
CA MET A 195 15.34 -17.69 -22.99
C MET A 195 14.27 -18.77 -22.82
N GLU A 196 14.25 -19.46 -21.69
CA GLU A 196 13.22 -20.48 -21.36
C GLU A 196 11.84 -19.84 -21.17
N GLY A 197 11.78 -18.68 -20.50
CA GLY A 197 10.52 -18.01 -20.22
C GLY A 197 9.90 -17.26 -21.41
N LEU A 198 10.65 -16.98 -22.48
CA LEU A 198 10.15 -16.21 -23.62
C LEU A 198 9.19 -17.03 -24.49
N CYS A 199 8.10 -16.40 -24.94
CA CYS A 199 7.29 -16.98 -26.00
C CYS A 199 8.10 -17.02 -27.32
N PRO A 200 7.82 -17.99 -28.21
CA PRO A 200 8.39 -17.99 -29.56
C PRO A 200 8.13 -16.65 -30.27
N GLY A 201 9.16 -16.07 -30.87
CA GLY A 201 9.06 -14.78 -31.52
C GLY A 201 10.41 -14.14 -31.84
N PRO A 202 10.41 -12.88 -32.35
CA PRO A 202 11.62 -12.26 -32.89
C PRO A 202 12.78 -12.14 -31.91
N LEU A 203 12.50 -11.86 -30.62
CA LEU A 203 13.54 -11.82 -29.59
C LEU A 203 14.07 -13.23 -29.29
N PHE A 204 13.19 -14.22 -29.10
CA PHE A 204 13.57 -15.61 -28.85
C PHE A 204 14.46 -16.15 -29.98
N ASP A 205 14.09 -15.92 -31.25
CA ASP A 205 14.89 -16.33 -32.41
C ASP A 205 16.27 -15.68 -32.43
N SER A 206 16.34 -14.40 -32.07
CA SER A 206 17.58 -13.62 -32.01
C SER A 206 18.53 -14.07 -30.90
N LEU A 207 17.97 -14.44 -29.75
CA LEU A 207 18.72 -14.98 -28.62
C LEU A 207 19.20 -16.41 -28.91
N SER A 208 18.38 -17.23 -29.56
CA SER A 208 18.74 -18.60 -29.94
C SER A 208 19.87 -18.65 -30.96
N LYS A 209 19.89 -17.71 -31.92
CA LYS A 209 20.97 -17.61 -32.92
C LYS A 209 22.27 -17.03 -32.37
N ASN A 210 22.17 -16.11 -31.42
CA ASN A 210 23.33 -15.43 -30.85
C ASN A 210 23.08 -15.22 -29.35
N VAL A 211 23.46 -16.22 -28.58
CA VAL A 211 23.27 -16.25 -27.13
C VAL A 211 24.14 -15.15 -26.50
N PRO A 212 23.53 -14.20 -25.76
CA PRO A 212 24.28 -13.17 -25.05
C PRO A 212 25.27 -13.78 -24.05
N LYS A 213 26.38 -13.08 -23.81
CA LYS A 213 27.38 -13.49 -22.79
C LYS A 213 27.22 -12.75 -21.48
N THR A 214 26.56 -11.59 -21.50
CA THR A 214 26.38 -10.73 -20.33
C THR A 214 24.96 -10.18 -20.22
N LEU A 215 24.54 -9.84 -19.01
CA LEU A 215 23.23 -9.21 -18.77
C LEU A 215 23.04 -7.90 -19.56
N SER A 216 24.09 -7.09 -19.68
CA SER A 216 24.04 -5.84 -20.46
C SER A 216 23.75 -6.10 -21.94
N THR A 217 24.36 -7.14 -22.53
CA THR A 217 24.08 -7.52 -23.92
C THR A 217 22.68 -8.08 -24.11
N LEU A 218 22.15 -8.82 -23.12
CA LEU A 218 20.77 -9.30 -23.11
C LEU A 218 19.78 -8.13 -23.05
N GLN A 219 19.97 -7.20 -22.10
CA GLN A 219 19.13 -6.01 -21.92
C GLN A 219 19.10 -5.15 -23.19
N SER A 220 20.28 -4.88 -23.76
CA SER A 220 20.39 -4.10 -25.00
C SER A 220 19.66 -4.73 -26.18
N LYS A 221 19.60 -6.08 -26.25
CA LYS A 221 18.77 -6.76 -27.26
C LYS A 221 17.29 -6.61 -26.92
N ALA A 222 16.88 -6.92 -25.69
CA ALA A 222 15.49 -6.83 -25.26
C ALA A 222 14.89 -5.45 -25.57
N ASP A 223 15.59 -4.36 -25.22
CA ASP A 223 15.12 -2.99 -25.47
C ASP A 223 14.90 -2.70 -26.96
N LYS A 224 15.80 -3.17 -27.83
CA LYS A 224 15.65 -3.01 -29.29
C LYS A 224 14.39 -3.70 -29.80
N TYR A 225 14.10 -4.91 -29.31
CA TYR A 225 12.91 -5.66 -29.71
C TYR A 225 11.63 -5.09 -29.11
N ILE A 226 11.68 -4.55 -27.88
CA ILE A 226 10.54 -3.82 -27.28
C ILE A 226 10.18 -2.62 -28.15
N VAL A 227 11.16 -1.80 -28.53
CA VAL A 227 10.92 -0.64 -29.40
C VAL A 227 10.38 -1.08 -30.76
N ALA A 228 10.92 -2.16 -31.33
CA ALA A 228 10.43 -2.70 -32.60
C ALA A 228 8.97 -3.19 -32.53
N GLU A 229 8.60 -3.87 -31.44
CA GLU A 229 7.23 -4.33 -31.16
C GLU A 229 6.27 -3.13 -31.04
N GLU A 230 6.60 -2.13 -30.22
CA GLU A 230 5.77 -0.92 -30.05
C GLU A 230 5.60 -0.15 -31.37
N LEU A 231 6.65 -0.03 -32.19
CA LEU A 231 6.58 0.59 -33.52
C LEU A 231 5.71 -0.21 -34.50
N ALA A 232 5.79 -1.54 -34.46
CA ALA A 232 4.96 -2.42 -35.30
C ALA A 232 3.49 -2.30 -34.93
N GLU A 233 3.17 -2.33 -33.63
CA GLU A 233 1.81 -2.11 -33.14
C GLU A 233 1.26 -0.74 -33.55
N ALA A 234 2.05 0.32 -33.43
CA ALA A 234 1.66 1.67 -33.81
C ALA A 234 1.34 1.76 -35.31
N LYS A 235 2.16 1.12 -36.16
CA LYS A 235 1.91 1.02 -37.61
C LYS A 235 0.63 0.25 -37.92
N GLN A 236 0.38 -0.85 -37.22
CA GLN A 236 -0.82 -1.66 -37.43
C GLN A 236 -2.09 -0.90 -37.02
N LYS A 237 -2.06 -0.17 -35.89
CA LYS A 237 -3.17 0.68 -35.45
C LYS A 237 -3.46 1.80 -36.45
N ARG A 238 -2.44 2.41 -37.06
CA ARG A 238 -2.60 3.42 -38.11
C ARG A 238 -3.27 2.83 -39.35
N ARG A 239 -2.73 1.71 -39.87
CA ARG A 239 -3.32 0.98 -41.02
C ARG A 239 -4.77 0.56 -40.78
N GLY A 240 -5.10 0.09 -39.58
CA GLY A 240 -6.46 -0.28 -39.20
C GLY A 240 -7.44 0.91 -39.25
N ARG A 241 -7.02 2.08 -38.75
CA ARG A 241 -7.83 3.32 -38.84
C ARG A 241 -7.98 3.80 -40.28
N ASP A 242 -6.92 3.76 -41.06
CA ASP A 242 -6.95 4.20 -42.46
C ASP A 242 -7.86 3.30 -43.30
N ASN A 243 -7.80 1.98 -43.09
CA ASN A 243 -8.72 1.03 -43.74
C ASN A 243 -10.17 1.23 -43.30
N HIS A 244 -10.43 1.54 -42.02
CA HIS A 244 -11.79 1.79 -41.54
C HIS A 244 -12.37 3.06 -42.16
N LYS A 245 -11.59 4.15 -42.17
CA LYS A 245 -11.98 5.41 -42.85
C LYS A 245 -12.23 5.21 -44.34
N ARG A 246 -11.41 4.41 -45.01
CA ARG A 246 -11.55 4.13 -46.45
C ARG A 246 -12.82 3.34 -46.75
N LYS A 247 -13.15 2.34 -45.93
CA LYS A 247 -14.44 1.61 -46.02
C LYS A 247 -15.64 2.51 -45.75
N GLU A 248 -15.54 3.42 -44.78
CA GLU A 248 -16.60 4.37 -44.47
C GLU A 248 -16.86 5.35 -45.63
N LEU A 249 -15.79 5.86 -46.26
CA LEU A 249 -15.89 6.71 -47.46
C LEU A 249 -16.52 5.96 -48.65
N ASP A 250 -16.13 4.70 -48.87
CA ASP A 250 -16.67 3.86 -49.94
C ASP A 250 -18.17 3.58 -49.75
N THR A 251 -18.56 3.22 -48.52
CA THR A 251 -19.96 2.99 -48.14
C THR A 251 -20.82 4.25 -48.36
N ARG A 252 -20.33 5.42 -47.93
CA ARG A 252 -21.05 6.70 -48.12
C ARG A 252 -21.19 7.08 -49.61
N GLN A 253 -20.21 6.72 -50.43
CA GLN A 253 -20.24 7.00 -51.86
C GLN A 253 -21.21 6.07 -52.61
N ASP A 254 -21.34 4.82 -52.17
CA ASP A 254 -22.34 3.88 -52.68
C ASP A 254 -23.77 4.26 -52.26
N ASP A 255 -23.96 4.71 -51.03
CA ASP A 255 -25.26 5.22 -50.56
C ASP A 255 -25.72 6.42 -51.39
N TYR A 256 -24.82 7.39 -51.63
CA TYR A 256 -25.10 8.56 -52.46
C TYR A 256 -25.46 8.19 -53.91
N LYS A 257 -24.73 7.25 -54.52
CA LYS A 257 -25.05 6.75 -55.87
C LYS A 257 -26.40 6.03 -55.94
N ASN A 258 -26.75 5.27 -54.90
CA ASN A 258 -28.03 4.58 -54.82
C ASN A 258 -29.20 5.54 -54.63
N GLU A 259 -28.99 6.64 -53.90
CA GLU A 259 -29.98 7.71 -53.71
C GLU A 259 -30.25 8.47 -55.01
N ILE A 260 -29.20 8.82 -55.77
CA ILE A 260 -29.36 9.41 -57.12
C ILE A 260 -30.14 8.48 -58.04
N LYS A 261 -29.79 7.19 -58.11
CA LYS A 261 -30.52 6.20 -58.94
C LYS A 261 -31.98 5.99 -58.52
N ARG A 262 -32.34 6.26 -57.27
CA ARG A 262 -33.73 6.22 -56.80
C ARG A 262 -34.48 7.49 -57.21
N SER A 263 -33.83 8.64 -57.09
CA SER A 263 -34.37 9.93 -57.54
C SER A 263 -34.62 9.93 -59.05
N ASP A 264 -33.66 9.48 -59.86
CA ASP A 264 -33.79 9.43 -61.32
C ASP A 264 -34.92 8.50 -61.78
N ARG A 265 -35.11 7.35 -61.11
CA ARG A 265 -36.25 6.46 -61.38
C ARG A 265 -37.58 7.10 -61.03
N PHE A 266 -37.64 7.84 -59.93
CA PHE A 266 -38.85 8.55 -59.50
C PHE A 266 -39.26 9.66 -60.47
N TRP A 267 -38.30 10.35 -61.10
CA TRP A 267 -38.58 11.37 -62.11
C TRP A 267 -38.87 10.82 -63.51
N ALA A 268 -38.49 9.57 -63.80
CA ALA A 268 -38.78 8.90 -65.08
C ALA A 268 -40.18 8.28 -65.16
N GLU A 269 -40.85 8.06 -64.02
CA GLU A 269 -42.20 7.49 -63.93
C GLU A 269 -43.32 8.55 -63.83
N LYS A 270 -42.98 9.83 -64.05
CA LYS A 270 -43.89 10.98 -63.92
C LYS A 270 -44.04 11.72 -65.24
#